data_AF-A0A2P4QPY0-F1
#
_entry.id   AF-A0A2P4QPY0-F1
#
_cell.length_a   1.000
_cell.length_b   1.000
_cell.length_c   1.000
_cell.angle_alpha   90.00
_cell.angle_beta   90.00
_cell.angle_gamma   90.00
#
_symmetry.space_group_name_H-M   'P 1'
#
loop_
_entity.id
_entity.type
_entity.pdbx_description
1 polymer ?
#
loop_
_entity_poly.entity_id
_entity_poly.type
_entity_poly.pdbx_seq_one_letter_code
_entity_poly.pdbx_strand_id
1 'polypeptide(L)'
;MILGIGIDIIHLSRIKALLTRKPTSLLHFSKRILSDGELKEFNIFLSNQKKNLISANNLSQNNSKQDKIMINNNIIKYLAVRWTLKEAAYKALFPHYRLTWKDISISKIKGMNNYY
;
A
#
# COMPACT_ATOMS: atom_id res chain seq x y z
N MET A 1 -27.67 -9.36 11.85
CA MET A 1 -26.84 -9.56 13.06
C MET A 1 -25.41 -9.14 12.72
N ILE A 2 -24.74 -8.38 13.59
CA ILE A 2 -23.34 -7.97 13.37
C ILE A 2 -22.43 -9.15 13.75
N LEU A 3 -21.49 -9.51 12.87
CA LEU A 3 -20.57 -10.63 13.11
C LEU A 3 -19.44 -10.26 14.08
N GLY A 4 -18.87 -9.07 13.94
CA GLY A 4 -17.81 -8.54 14.79
C GLY A 4 -17.30 -7.19 14.31
N ILE A 5 -16.49 -6.52 15.14
CA ILE A 5 -15.82 -5.26 14.82
C ILE A 5 -14.31 -5.42 15.06
N GLY A 6 -13.51 -4.78 14.22
CA GLY A 6 -12.07 -4.80 14.34
C GLY A 6 -11.47 -3.42 14.09
N ILE A 7 -10.47 -3.07 14.90
CA ILE A 7 -9.75 -1.81 14.85
C ILE A 7 -8.24 -2.10 14.78
N ASP A 8 -7.52 -1.28 14.04
CA ASP A 8 -6.06 -1.37 13.96
C ASP A 8 -5.43 0.02 13.76
N ILE A 9 -4.17 0.16 14.22
CA ILE A 9 -3.39 1.39 14.08
C ILE A 9 -1.98 1.04 13.64
N ILE A 10 -1.40 1.86 12.74
CA ILE A 10 -0.09 1.62 12.18
C ILE A 10 0.82 2.84 12.27
N HIS A 11 2.08 2.62 12.64
CA HIS A 11 3.10 3.66 12.64
C HIS A 11 3.85 3.71 11.30
N LEU A 12 3.74 4.83 10.57
CA LEU A 12 4.33 4.95 9.23
C LEU A 12 5.85 4.79 9.22
N SER A 13 6.55 5.27 10.25
CA SER A 13 8.02 5.14 10.32
C SER A 13 8.45 3.67 10.44
N ARG A 14 7.65 2.83 11.10
CA ARG A 14 7.91 1.39 11.18
C ARG A 14 7.74 0.72 9.82
N ILE A 15 6.74 1.13 9.04
CA ILE A 15 6.55 0.64 7.67
C ILE A 15 7.69 1.11 6.79
N LYS A 16 8.09 2.38 6.88
CA LYS A 16 9.26 2.90 6.17
C LYS A 16 10.51 2.06 6.48
N ALA A 17 10.83 1.86 7.75
CA ALA A 17 11.98 1.07 8.19
C ALA A 17 11.93 -0.36 7.65
N LEU A 18 10.75 -0.99 7.66
CA LEU A 18 10.53 -2.33 7.11
C LEU A 18 10.79 -2.39 5.60
N LEU A 19 10.24 -1.43 4.85
CA LEU A 19 10.37 -1.36 3.39
C LEU A 19 11.80 -1.03 2.94
N THR A 20 12.55 -0.26 3.74
CA THR A 20 13.94 0.11 3.43
C THR A 20 14.98 -0.87 3.97
N ARG A 21 14.57 -1.93 4.70
CA ARG A 21 15.52 -2.83 5.39
C ARG A 21 16.42 -3.60 4.44
N LYS A 22 15.88 -4.06 3.31
CA LYS A 22 16.61 -4.76 2.23
C LYS A 22 16.10 -4.26 0.88
N PRO A 23 16.90 -4.30 -0.20
CA PRO A 23 16.44 -3.91 -1.54
C PRO A 23 15.18 -4.66 -2.00
N THR A 24 15.03 -5.92 -1.58
CA THR A 24 13.89 -6.77 -1.91
C THR A 24 12.70 -6.62 -0.95
N SER A 25 12.84 -5.87 0.16
CA SER A 25 11.79 -5.76 1.18
C SER A 25 10.48 -5.23 0.63
N LEU A 26 10.52 -4.21 -0.25
CA LEU A 26 9.33 -3.67 -0.89
C LEU A 26 8.58 -4.74 -1.69
N LEU A 27 9.31 -5.51 -2.50
CA LEU A 27 8.75 -6.56 -3.35
C LEU A 27 8.14 -7.71 -2.53
N HIS A 28 8.85 -8.18 -1.50
CA HIS A 28 8.35 -9.27 -0.66
C HIS A 28 7.14 -8.83 0.17
N PHE A 29 7.20 -7.62 0.74
CA PHE A 29 6.11 -7.10 1.55
C PHE A 29 4.86 -6.86 0.71
N SER A 30 4.98 -6.23 -0.46
CA SER A 30 3.84 -6.01 -1.36
C SER A 30 3.23 -7.33 -1.83
N LYS A 31 4.05 -8.30 -2.27
CA LYS A 31 3.56 -9.63 -2.68
C LYS A 31 2.86 -10.38 -1.57
N ARG A 32 3.29 -10.22 -0.31
CA ARG A 32 2.68 -10.89 0.83
C ARG A 32 1.29 -10.33 1.16
N ILE A 33 1.16 -9.00 1.13
CA ILE A 33 -0.03 -8.33 1.69
C ILE A 33 -1.09 -8.07 0.64
N LEU A 34 -0.69 -7.69 -0.58
CA LEU A 34 -1.64 -7.31 -1.62
C LEU A 34 -2.27 -8.54 -2.25
N SER A 35 -3.58 -8.51 -2.53
CA SER A 35 -4.21 -9.50 -3.41
C SER A 35 -3.65 -9.37 -4.83
N ASP A 36 -3.94 -10.33 -5.70
CA ASP A 36 -3.39 -10.31 -7.06
C ASP A 36 -3.94 -9.13 -7.89
N GLY A 37 -5.18 -8.72 -7.64
CA GLY A 37 -5.76 -7.49 -8.19
C GLY A 37 -5.05 -6.25 -7.67
N GLU A 38 -4.89 -6.13 -6.36
CA GLU A 38 -4.21 -4.99 -5.73
C GLU A 38 -2.74 -4.89 -6.14
N LEU A 39 -2.07 -6.02 -6.39
CA LEU A 39 -0.67 -6.06 -6.83
C LEU A 39 -0.52 -5.54 -8.25
N LYS A 40 -1.45 -5.89 -9.16
CA LYS A 40 -1.51 -5.34 -10.52
C LYS A 40 -1.69 -3.82 -10.48
N GLU A 41 -2.65 -3.33 -9.69
CA GLU A 41 -2.88 -1.90 -9.50
C GLU A 41 -1.66 -1.19 -8.90
N PHE A 42 -1.02 -1.82 -7.91
CA PHE A 42 0.17 -1.27 -7.26
C PHE A 42 1.36 -1.14 -8.22
N ASN A 43 1.54 -2.09 -9.15
CA ASN A 43 2.58 -2.00 -10.18
C ASN A 43 2.32 -0.85 -11.16
N ILE A 44 1.07 -0.62 -11.55
CA ILE A 44 0.67 0.53 -12.39
C ILE A 44 0.89 1.84 -11.62
N PHE A 45 0.54 1.87 -10.34
CA PHE A 45 0.80 3.02 -9.49
C PHE A 45 2.32 3.32 -9.41
N LEU A 46 3.16 2.30 -9.23
CA LEU A 46 4.61 2.46 -9.16
C LEU A 46 5.22 2.96 -10.47
N SER A 47 4.75 2.47 -11.62
CA SER A 47 5.22 2.92 -12.94
C SER A 47 4.83 4.38 -13.20
N ASN A 48 3.61 4.79 -12.84
CA ASN A 48 3.15 6.17 -12.95
C ASN A 48 3.98 7.12 -12.06
N GLN A 49 4.27 6.72 -10.82
CA GLN A 49 5.14 7.50 -9.93
C GLN A 49 6.54 7.69 -10.51
N LYS A 50 7.12 6.65 -11.11
CA LYS A 50 8.43 6.72 -11.77
C LYS A 50 8.40 7.68 -12.97
N LYS A 51 7.34 7.64 -13.79
CA LYS A 51 7.17 8.54 -14.95
C LYS A 51 7.08 10.02 -14.52
N ASN A 52 6.35 10.31 -13.45
CA ASN A 52 6.22 11.67 -12.90
C ASN A 52 7.55 12.20 -12.34
N LEU A 53 8.36 11.33 -11.72
CA LEU A 53 9.69 11.70 -11.23
C LEU A 53 10.66 12.03 -12.39
N ILE A 54 10.66 11.22 -13.46
CA ILE A 54 11.52 11.43 -14.62
C ILE A 54 11.17 12.75 -15.32
N SER A 55 9.87 13.02 -15.52
CA SER A 55 9.43 14.29 -16.12
C SER A 55 9.79 15.51 -15.27
N ALA A 56 9.69 15.43 -13.93
CA ALA A 56 10.10 16.51 -13.04
C ALA A 56 11.63 16.72 -13.01
N ASN A 57 12.42 15.65 -13.05
CA ASN A 57 13.88 15.74 -13.04
C ASN A 57 14.45 16.34 -14.34
N ASN A 58 13.79 16.12 -15.48
CA ASN A 58 14.16 16.80 -16.74
C ASN A 58 14.00 18.33 -16.64
N LEU A 59 13.23 18.85 -15.68
CA LEU A 59 13.09 20.29 -15.40
C LEU A 59 14.05 20.79 -14.31
N SER A 60 14.72 19.89 -13.57
CA SER A 60 15.57 20.24 -12.42
C SER A 60 16.91 19.51 -12.52
N GLN A 61 17.80 19.99 -13.38
CA GLN A 61 19.22 19.68 -13.25
C GLN A 61 19.75 20.42 -12.01
N ASN A 62 19.96 19.68 -10.92
CA ASN A 62 21.18 19.71 -10.09
C ASN A 62 20.98 19.04 -8.73
N ASN A 63 22.05 18.37 -8.31
CA ASN A 63 22.39 17.83 -6.99
C ASN A 63 21.94 16.41 -6.63
N SER A 64 22.89 15.53 -6.93
CA SER A 64 23.20 14.27 -6.29
C SER A 64 23.16 14.32 -4.75
N LYS A 65 22.27 13.51 -4.17
CA LYS A 65 22.63 12.61 -3.08
C LYS A 65 21.62 11.47 -2.90
N GLN A 66 22.19 10.28 -3.04
CA GLN A 66 21.81 9.01 -2.44
C GLN A 66 20.74 8.16 -3.14
N ASP A 67 21.26 7.13 -3.79
CA ASP A 67 20.66 5.87 -4.26
C ASP A 67 19.93 5.04 -3.19
N LYS A 68 19.34 5.68 -2.18
CA LYS A 68 18.44 5.05 -1.20
C LYS A 68 17.02 4.97 -1.77
N ILE A 69 16.93 4.37 -2.96
CA ILE A 69 15.77 3.92 -3.73
C ILE A 69 14.42 4.41 -3.18
N MET A 70 13.96 5.54 -3.74
CA MET A 70 12.61 5.83 -4.27
C MET A 70 11.34 5.33 -3.53
N ILE A 71 11.43 4.92 -2.26
CA ILE A 71 10.26 4.64 -1.43
C ILE A 71 9.73 5.99 -0.96
N ASN A 72 8.83 6.56 -1.76
CA ASN A 72 8.17 7.80 -1.41
C ASN A 72 7.11 7.59 -0.32
N ASN A 73 6.67 8.70 0.27
CA ASN A 73 5.63 8.67 1.29
C ASN A 73 4.30 8.07 0.78
N ASN A 74 4.02 8.14 -0.52
CA ASN A 74 2.80 7.59 -1.10
C ASN A 74 2.81 6.05 -1.12
N ILE A 75 3.95 5.42 -1.43
CA ILE A 75 4.14 3.96 -1.37
C ILE A 75 3.99 3.47 0.07
N ILE A 76 4.62 4.18 1.03
CA ILE A 76 4.51 3.85 2.46
C ILE A 76 3.06 3.92 2.90
N LYS A 77 2.35 5.02 2.60
CA LYS A 77 0.93 5.19 2.94
C LYS A 77 0.06 4.13 2.25
N TYR A 78 0.29 3.83 0.98
CA TYR A 78 -0.47 2.83 0.23
C TYR A 78 -0.43 1.49 0.96
N LEU A 79 0.79 0.97 1.23
CA LEU A 79 0.95 -0.33 1.87
C LEU A 79 0.50 -0.32 3.34
N ALA A 80 0.72 0.78 4.05
CA ALA A 80 0.28 0.93 5.44
C ALA A 80 -1.25 0.88 5.59
N VAL A 81 -1.98 1.56 4.70
CA VAL A 81 -3.46 1.53 4.70
C VAL A 81 -3.97 0.12 4.44
N ARG A 82 -3.44 -0.59 3.43
CA ARG A 82 -3.87 -1.97 3.14
C ARG A 82 -3.55 -2.91 4.31
N TRP A 83 -2.38 -2.79 4.92
CA TRP A 83 -2.05 -3.56 6.13
C TRP A 83 -3.09 -3.35 7.23
N THR A 84 -3.32 -2.09 7.60
CA THR A 84 -4.21 -1.71 8.70
C THR A 84 -5.64 -2.16 8.46
N LEU A 85 -6.16 -1.97 7.24
CA LEU A 85 -7.51 -2.39 6.89
C LEU A 85 -7.67 -3.90 6.90
N LYS A 86 -6.66 -4.66 6.43
CA LYS A 86 -6.72 -6.13 6.45
C LYS A 86 -6.60 -6.69 7.87
N GLU A 87 -5.77 -6.09 8.73
CA GLU A 87 -5.70 -6.43 10.16
C GLU A 87 -7.04 -6.15 10.87
N ALA A 88 -7.63 -4.98 10.64
CA ALA A 88 -8.93 -4.62 11.18
C ALA A 88 -10.03 -5.60 10.71
N ALA A 89 -10.05 -5.93 9.42
CA ALA A 89 -10.99 -6.91 8.87
C ALA A 89 -10.77 -8.32 9.46
N TYR A 90 -9.53 -8.77 9.60
CA TYR A 90 -9.21 -10.04 10.24
C TYR A 90 -9.75 -10.10 11.67
N LYS A 91 -9.52 -9.06 12.48
CA LYS A 91 -10.01 -8.97 13.87
C LYS A 91 -11.54 -8.96 13.96
N ALA A 92 -12.23 -8.36 12.99
CA ALA A 92 -13.68 -8.35 12.94
C ALA A 92 -14.29 -9.73 12.60
N LEU A 93 -13.54 -10.59 11.90
CA LEU A 93 -14.04 -11.85 11.35
C LEU A 93 -13.51 -13.09 12.09
N PHE A 94 -12.40 -12.99 12.80
CA PHE A 94 -11.86 -14.05 13.64
C PHE A 94 -12.69 -14.22 14.94
N PRO A 95 -12.91 -15.44 15.46
CA PRO A 95 -12.41 -16.73 14.98
C PRO A 95 -13.29 -17.40 13.90
N HIS A 96 -14.44 -16.81 13.57
CA HIS A 96 -15.42 -17.41 12.67
C HIS A 96 -14.88 -17.65 11.25
N TYR A 97 -14.07 -16.73 10.74
CA TYR A 97 -13.34 -16.88 9.48
C TYR A 97 -11.85 -16.70 9.70
N ARG A 98 -11.05 -17.66 9.22
CA ARG A 98 -9.58 -17.59 9.25
C ARG A 98 -9.06 -17.15 7.88
N LEU A 99 -9.09 -15.84 7.66
CA LEU A 99 -8.66 -15.25 6.40
C LEU A 99 -7.13 -15.17 6.30
N THR A 100 -6.64 -15.30 5.07
CA THR A 100 -5.29 -14.93 4.67
C THR A 100 -5.27 -13.53 4.06
N TRP A 101 -4.09 -12.92 3.93
CA TRP A 101 -3.94 -11.60 3.30
C TRP A 101 -4.49 -11.53 1.86
N LYS A 102 -4.53 -12.66 1.17
CA LYS A 102 -4.93 -12.77 -0.24
C LYS A 102 -6.44 -12.84 -0.41
N ASP A 103 -7.16 -13.25 0.63
CA ASP A 103 -8.63 -13.40 0.60
C ASP A 103 -9.36 -12.06 0.70
N ILE A 104 -8.65 -10.99 1.08
CA ILE A 104 -9.20 -9.65 1.25
C ILE A 104 -8.61 -8.72 0.19
N SER A 105 -9.47 -7.92 -0.45
CA SER A 105 -9.06 -6.86 -1.37
C SER A 105 -9.71 -5.52 -1.00
N ILE A 106 -8.96 -4.43 -1.11
CA ILE A 106 -9.43 -3.07 -0.85
C ILE A 106 -9.54 -2.33 -2.18
N SER A 107 -10.77 -2.09 -2.62
CA SER A 107 -11.07 -1.25 -3.77
C SER A 107 -11.64 0.09 -3.31
N LYS A 108 -11.25 1.17 -4.00
CA LYS A 108 -11.88 2.48 -3.81
C LYS A 108 -12.99 2.60 -4.85
N ILE A 109 -14.24 2.66 -4.38
CA ILE A 109 -15.36 2.98 -5.24
C ILE A 109 -15.22 4.46 -5.63
N LYS A 110 -15.11 4.74 -6.93
CA LYS A 110 -15.18 6.11 -7.44
C LYS A 110 -16.62 6.56 -7.24
N GLY A 111 -16.84 7.55 -6.37
CA GLY A 111 -18.19 8.03 -6.08
C GLY A 111 -18.91 8.37 -7.39
N MET A 112 -20.07 7.74 -7.61
CA MET A 112 -21.03 8.22 -8.59
C MET A 112 -21.57 9.55 -8.05
N ASN A 113 -21.06 10.66 -8.57
CA ASN A 113 -21.77 11.93 -8.51
C ASN A 113 -22.98 11.81 -9.44
N ASN A 114 -23.99 11.04 -9.02
CA ASN A 114 -25.30 11.06 -9.65
C ASN A 114 -26.09 12.17 -8.96
N TYR A 115 -26.14 13.30 -9.65
CA TYR A 115 -27.00 14.43 -9.38
C TYR A 115 -28.47 13.97 -9.33
N TYR A 116 -29.16 14.33 -8.26
CA TYR A 116 -30.61 14.57 -8.25
C TYR A 116 -30.82 16.08 -8.13
#